data_AF-A0AAV3XJX1-F1
#
_entry.id   AF-A0AAV3XJX1-F1
#
_cell.length_a   1.000
_cell.length_b   1.000
_cell.length_c   1.000
_cell.angle_alpha   90.00
_cell.angle_beta   90.00
_cell.angle_gamma   90.00
#
_symmetry.space_group_name_H-M   'P 1'
#
loop_
_entity.id
_entity.type
_entity.pdbx_description
1 polymer ?
#
loop_
_entity_poly.entity_id
_entity_poly.type
_entity_poly.pdbx_seq_one_letter_code
_entity_poly.pdbx_strand_id
1 'polypeptide(L)' 'MAKLPPNMTELSSYVDKDLKLRFKLACTAKQKTMSEVITDLIEEWLEENEAPPPGKSSNQGKGDSSDGS' A
#
# COMPACT_ATOMS: atom_id res chain seq x y z
N MET A 1 -0.82 30.27 0.25
CA MET A 1 -0.76 28.88 -0.28
C MET A 1 -0.21 28.02 0.84
N ALA A 2 -0.95 27.03 1.33
CA ALA A 2 -0.42 26.11 2.34
C ALA A 2 0.69 25.27 1.69
N LYS A 3 1.87 25.26 2.31
CA LYS A 3 3.02 24.47 1.85
C LYS A 3 2.74 23.00 2.20
N LEU A 4 2.87 22.10 1.23
CA LEU A 4 2.76 20.65 1.47
C LEU A 4 3.72 20.22 2.60
N PRO A 5 3.32 19.29 3.48
CA PRO A 5 4.23 18.72 4.47
C PRO A 5 5.48 18.12 3.82
N PRO A 6 6.64 18.14 4.51
CA PRO A 6 7.82 17.44 4.02
C PRO A 6 7.48 15.95 3.83
N ASN A 7 7.92 15.36 2.72
CA ASN A 7 7.70 13.96 2.33
C ASN A 7 6.28 13.61 1.82
N MET A 8 5.44 14.59 1.47
CA MET A 8 4.18 14.35 0.77
C MET A 8 4.25 14.82 -0.69
N THR A 9 3.61 14.08 -1.59
CA THR A 9 3.45 14.43 -3.01
C THR A 9 1.97 14.43 -3.39
N GLU A 10 1.62 15.21 -4.42
CA GLU A 10 0.26 15.23 -4.96
C GLU A 10 -0.01 13.98 -5.82
N LEU A 11 -1.17 13.35 -5.62
CA LEU A 11 -1.67 12.26 -6.46
C LEU A 11 -2.95 12.74 -7.17
N SER A 12 -2.94 12.70 -8.50
CA SER A 12 -4.09 13.05 -9.33
C SER A 12 -4.53 11.87 -10.18
N SER A 13 -5.85 11.67 -10.30
CA SER A 13 -6.43 10.59 -11.09
C SER A 13 -7.78 11.00 -11.69
N TYR A 14 -8.16 10.32 -12.77
CA TYR A 14 -9.47 10.47 -13.39
C TYR A 14 -10.38 9.34 -12.90
N VAL A 15 -11.52 9.72 -12.33
CA VAL A 15 -12.55 8.80 -11.87
C VAL A 15 -13.91 9.35 -12.29
N ASP A 16 -14.89 8.45 -12.40
CA ASP A 16 -16.27 8.84 -12.64
C ASP A 16 -16.79 9.78 -11.52
N LYS A 17 -17.63 10.75 -11.90
CA LYS A 17 -18.14 11.78 -10.97
C LYS A 17 -18.99 11.20 -9.86
N ASP A 18 -19.85 10.24 -10.18
CA ASP A 18 -20.74 9.61 -9.21
C ASP A 18 -19.94 8.68 -8.30
N LEU A 19 -18.90 8.04 -8.83
CA LEU A 19 -17.95 7.27 -8.02
C LEU A 19 -17.22 8.18 -7.02
N LYS A 20 -16.69 9.33 -7.45
CA LYS A 20 -16.03 10.30 -6.56
C LYS A 20 -16.97 10.81 -5.48
N LEU A 21 -18.24 11.06 -5.82
CA LEU A 21 -19.24 11.51 -4.85
C LEU A 21 -19.51 10.43 -3.79
N ARG A 22 -19.78 9.19 -4.21
CA ARG A 22 -20.00 8.07 -3.29
C ARG A 22 -18.79 7.83 -2.38
N PHE A 23 -17.59 7.86 -2.94
CA PHE A 23 -16.34 7.73 -2.18
C PHE A 23 -16.22 8.83 -1.12
N LYS A 24 -16.46 10.09 -1.50
CA LYS A 24 -16.45 11.21 -0.55
C LYS A 24 -17.46 11.03 0.58
N LEU A 25 -18.71 10.67 0.26
CA LEU A 25 -19.76 10.45 1.25
C LEU A 25 -19.40 9.32 2.23
N ALA A 26 -18.83 8.22 1.73
CA ALA A 26 -18.35 7.12 2.56
C ALA A 26 -17.22 7.56 3.50
N CYS A 27 -16.23 8.32 3.01
CA CYS A 27 -15.15 8.87 3.83
C CYS A 27 -15.71 9.76 4.95
N THR A 28 -16.64 10.66 4.61
CA THR A 28 -17.30 11.54 5.60
C THR A 28 -18.06 10.75 6.67
N ALA A 29 -18.83 9.72 6.27
CA ALA A 29 -19.56 8.87 7.22
C ALA A 29 -18.63 8.12 8.19
N LYS A 30 -17.39 7.86 7.77
CA LYS A 30 -16.34 7.20 8.57
C LYS A 30 -15.39 8.17 9.27
N GLN A 31 -15.64 9.48 9.16
CA GLN A 31 -14.76 10.53 9.69
C GLN A 31 -13.29 10.41 9.24
N LYS A 32 -13.06 9.90 8.02
CA LYS A 32 -11.75 9.86 7.38
C LYS A 32 -11.67 10.88 6.26
N THR A 33 -10.48 11.42 6.03
CA THR A 33 -10.17 12.23 4.85
C THR A 33 -10.01 11.33 3.62
N MET A 34 -10.24 11.88 2.42
CA MET A 34 -10.01 11.14 1.19
C MET A 34 -8.55 10.71 1.03
N SER A 35 -7.60 11.53 1.50
CA SER A 35 -6.17 11.23 1.42
C SER A 35 -5.82 10.00 2.26
N GLU A 36 -6.29 9.92 3.50
CA GLU A 36 -6.06 8.76 4.37
C GLU A 36 -6.58 7.47 3.72
N VAL A 37 -7.82 7.49 3.22
CA VAL A 37 -8.40 6.29 2.61
C VAL A 37 -7.67 5.92 1.31
N ILE A 38 -7.25 6.88 0.50
CA ILE A 38 -6.46 6.60 -0.71
C ILE A 38 -5.09 6.01 -0.34
N THR A 39 -4.43 6.53 0.69
CA THR A 39 -3.16 5.97 1.18
C THR A 39 -3.35 4.53 1.65
N ASP A 40 -4.35 4.25 2.47
CA ASP A 40 -4.67 2.89 2.95
C ASP A 40 -4.84 1.92 1.76
N LEU A 41 -5.61 2.34 0.73
CA LEU A 41 -5.85 1.51 -0.46
C LEU A 41 -4.62 1.30 -1.34
N ILE A 42 -3.71 2.29 -1.40
CA ILE A 42 -2.45 2.17 -2.15
C ILE A 42 -1.51 1.20 -1.44
N GLU A 43 -1.41 1.28 -0.12
CA GLU A 43 -0.61 0.37 0.69
C GLU A 43 -1.11 -1.08 0.54
N GLU A 44 -2.42 -1.30 0.68
CA GLU A 44 -3.04 -2.61 0.47
C GLU A 44 -2.76 -3.17 -0.94
N TRP A 45 -2.88 -2.33 -1.98
CA TRP A 45 -2.57 -2.74 -3.34
C TRP A 45 -1.08 -3.13 -3.50
N LEU A 46 -0.16 -2.39 -2.88
CA LEU A 46 1.27 -2.69 -2.96
C LEU A 46 1.65 -3.97 -2.22
N GLU A 47 1.05 -4.25 -1.07
CA GLU A 47 1.29 -5.50 -0.32
C GLU A 47 1.01 -6.74 -1.18
N GLU A 48 -0.02 -6.68 -2.03
CA GLU A 48 -0.40 -7.79 -2.90
C GLU A 48 0.38 -7.85 -4.23
N ASN A 49 0.89 -6.71 -4.72
CA ASN A 49 1.36 -6.57 -6.10
C ASN A 49 2.84 -6.17 -6.22
N GLU A 50 3.47 -5.68 -5.17
CA GLU A 50 4.89 -5.35 -5.20
C GLU A 50 5.72 -6.64 -5.05
N ALA A 51 6.58 -6.90 -6.03
CA ALA A 51 7.50 -8.03 -5.93
C ALA A 51 8.34 -7.87 -4.65
N PRO A 52 8.60 -8.95 -3.89
CA PRO A 52 9.45 -8.85 -2.72
C PRO A 52 10.80 -8.25 -3.16
N PRO A 53 11.36 -7.33 -2.36
CA PRO A 53 12.59 -6.66 -2.74
C PRO A 53 13.66 -7.70 -3.08
N PRO A 54 14.43 -7.52 -4.17
CA PRO A 54 15.48 -8.44 -4.55
C PRO A 54 16.56 -8.43 -3.46
N GLY A 55 16.48 -9.33 -2.49
CA GLY A 55 17.44 -9.34 -1.39
C GLY A 55 17.14 -10.19 -0.16
N LYS A 56 15.91 -10.65 0.08
CA LYS A 56 15.67 -11.63 1.16
C LYS A 56 15.65 -13.05 0.61
N SER A 57 16.85 -13.52 0.24
CA SER A 57 17.13 -14.96 0.20
C SER A 57 16.84 -15.54 1.58
N SER A 58 15.70 -16.20 1.76
CA SER A 58 15.45 -17.10 2.88
C SER A 58 16.39 -18.30 2.72
N ASN A 59 17.60 -18.14 3.24
CA ASN A 59 18.53 -19.22 3.46
C ASN A 59 18.03 -20.05 4.65
N GLN A 60 17.19 -21.05 4.41
CA GLN A 60 16.98 -22.12 5.39
C GLN A 60 16.59 -23.42 4.67
N GLY A 61 17.60 -24.26 4.44
CA GLY A 61 17.45 -25.56 3.79
C GLY A 61 18.79 -26.26 3.59
N LYS A 62 19.69 -26.22 4.58
CA LYS A 62 20.87 -27.10 4.65
C LYS A 62 20.85 -27.86 5.97
N GLY A 63 20.04 -28.92 6.01
CA GLY A 63 20.25 -30.04 6.92
C GLY A 63 20.97 -31.13 6.13
N ASP A 64 22.29 -31.12 6.23
CA ASP A 64 23.19 -32.08 5.61
C ASP A 64 22.98 -33.46 6.28
N SER A 65 22.84 -34.50 5.47
CA SER A 65 22.86 -35.90 5.91
C SER A 65 24.19 -36.21 6.60
N SER A 66 24.14 -37.05 7.64
CA SER A 66 25.32 -37.78 8.12
C SER A 66 24.91 -39.23 8.33
N ASP A 67 25.20 -40.04 7.32
CA ASP A 67 25.40 -41.49 7.40
C ASP A 67 26.60 -41.76 8.31
N GLY A 68 26.51 -42.76 9.20
CA GLY A 68 27.66 -43.12 10.03
C GLY A 68 27.40 -44.20 11.09
N SER A 69 27.86 -45.41 10.75
CA SER A 69 28.11 -46.64 11.54
C SER A 69 27.02 -47.71 11.58
#